data_AF-A0A497LCR4-F1
#
_entry.id   AF-A0A497LCR4-F1
#
_cell.length_a   1.000
_cell.length_b   1.000
_cell.length_c   1.000
_cell.angle_alpha   90.00
_cell.angle_beta   90.00
_cell.angle_gamma   90.00
#
_symmetry.space_group_name_H-M   'P 1'
#
loop_
_entity.id
_entity.type
_entity.pdbx_description
1 polymer ?
#
loop_
_entity_poly.entity_id
_entity_poly.type
_entity_poly.pdbx_seq_one_letter_code
_entity_poly.pdbx_strand_id
1 'polypeptide(L)'
;MERFGVSGSTMLGLHRTDSDIDLIVYGFRESLKVYEALGRLLRESEGVVRPYSRSGLRRLWESRLKDTEVSFEAFERLEAGRRLEGYFKGREYFIRLINPPAEAYGECRFRRVGWVEAEAVVDRGSQPSFTPCLYKLRNVKVLKGESPEPPVEAYSLRGRFCEAAREGEKVLVSGKLEEVASVKRKYFRIVLGGDRNDRIIPVL
;
A
#
# COMPACT_ATOMS: atom_id res chain seq x y z
N MET A 1 5.34 -18.45 16.29
CA MET A 1 6.07 -17.17 16.46
C MET A 1 7.06 -16.87 15.34
N GLU A 2 7.65 -17.88 14.66
CA GLU A 2 8.65 -17.70 13.59
C GLU A 2 8.21 -16.89 12.35
N ARG A 3 6.93 -16.53 12.25
CA ARG A 3 6.34 -15.79 11.12
C ARG A 3 6.02 -14.35 11.46
N PHE A 4 6.37 -13.90 12.67
CA PHE A 4 6.21 -12.51 13.12
C PHE A 4 7.58 -11.86 13.31
N GLY A 5 7.67 -10.59 12.96
CA GLY A 5 8.81 -9.72 13.24
C GLY A 5 8.36 -8.38 13.79
N VAL A 6 9.33 -7.61 14.29
CA VAL A 6 9.14 -6.24 14.77
C VAL A 6 9.97 -5.31 13.88
N SER A 7 9.46 -4.12 13.59
CA SER A 7 10.16 -3.10 12.79
C SER A 7 10.21 -1.75 13.51
N GLY A 8 10.51 -0.70 12.76
CA GLY A 8 10.42 0.68 13.20
C GLY A 8 11.32 1.00 14.40
N SER A 9 10.83 1.91 15.24
CA SER A 9 11.57 2.44 16.39
C SER A 9 11.96 1.36 17.40
N THR A 10 11.11 0.34 17.57
CA THR A 10 11.38 -0.78 18.49
C THR A 10 12.56 -1.61 18.00
N MET A 11 12.58 -1.96 16.70
CA MET A 11 13.70 -2.71 16.10
C MET A 11 15.02 -1.95 16.17
N LEU A 12 14.97 -0.61 16.08
CA LEU A 12 16.16 0.25 16.12
C LEU A 12 16.59 0.64 17.55
N GLY A 13 15.83 0.26 18.58
CA GLY A 13 16.09 0.71 19.96
C GLY A 13 15.81 2.21 20.20
N LEU A 14 15.06 2.86 19.32
CA LEU A 14 14.70 4.28 19.38
C LEU A 14 13.26 4.53 19.87
N HIS A 15 12.60 3.48 20.37
CA HIS A 15 11.23 3.57 20.84
C HIS A 15 11.14 4.41 22.11
N ARG A 16 10.04 5.13 22.22
CA ARG A 16 9.64 5.94 23.37
C ARG A 16 8.34 5.40 23.92
N THR A 17 7.92 5.91 25.07
CA THR A 17 6.66 5.50 25.71
C THR A 17 5.44 5.78 24.85
N ASP A 18 5.52 6.66 23.85
CA ASP A 18 4.47 7.01 22.89
C ASP A 18 4.66 6.40 21.48
N SER A 19 5.73 5.63 21.25
CA SER A 19 5.98 4.98 19.95
C SER A 19 4.90 3.97 19.57
N ASP A 20 4.56 3.94 18.28
CA ASP A 20 3.65 2.97 17.68
C ASP A 20 4.18 1.53 17.69
N ILE A 21 3.28 0.60 17.39
CA ILE A 21 3.54 -0.83 17.29
C ILE A 21 3.76 -1.19 15.81
N ASP A 22 5.01 -1.41 15.41
CA ASP A 22 5.36 -1.88 14.07
C ASP A 22 5.57 -3.40 14.04
N LEU A 23 4.63 -4.14 13.44
CA LEU A 23 4.75 -5.58 13.27
C LEU A 23 4.94 -5.96 11.80
N ILE A 24 5.64 -7.06 11.59
CA ILE A 24 5.81 -7.72 10.29
C ILE A 24 5.24 -9.12 10.39
N VAL A 25 4.48 -9.54 9.38
CA VAL A 25 4.02 -10.92 9.20
C VAL A 25 4.63 -11.46 7.92
N TYR A 26 5.33 -12.58 8.02
CA TYR A 26 6.00 -13.23 6.90
C TYR A 26 5.19 -14.41 6.37
N GLY A 27 5.03 -14.47 5.05
CA GLY A 27 4.40 -15.57 4.35
C GLY A 27 2.98 -15.22 3.88
N PHE A 28 2.63 -15.68 2.68
CA PHE A 28 1.33 -15.39 2.07
C PHE A 28 0.16 -15.91 2.91
N ARG A 29 0.20 -17.18 3.32
CA ARG A 29 -0.90 -17.82 4.06
C ARG A 29 -1.07 -17.22 5.45
N GLU A 30 0.02 -16.95 6.14
CA GLU A 30 0.05 -16.35 7.47
C GLU A 30 -0.46 -14.92 7.44
N SER A 31 -0.04 -14.16 6.43
CA SER A 31 -0.51 -12.80 6.20
C SER A 31 -2.03 -12.74 5.99
N LEU A 32 -2.58 -13.65 5.19
CA LEU A 32 -4.03 -13.73 4.99
C LEU A 32 -4.78 -14.04 6.29
N LYS A 33 -4.29 -14.99 7.10
CA LYS A 33 -4.88 -15.31 8.41
C LYS A 33 -4.90 -14.10 9.34
N VAL A 34 -3.81 -13.33 9.40
CA VAL A 34 -3.73 -12.11 10.21
C VAL A 34 -4.68 -11.04 9.67
N TYR A 35 -4.71 -10.82 8.37
CA TYR A 35 -5.59 -9.83 7.73
C TYR A 35 -7.09 -10.13 7.95
N GLU A 36 -7.47 -11.41 7.91
CA GLU A 36 -8.83 -11.86 8.22
C GLU A 36 -9.16 -11.70 9.71
N ALA A 37 -8.21 -12.04 10.59
CA ALA A 37 -8.36 -11.88 12.04
C ALA A 37 -8.53 -10.40 12.43
N LEU A 38 -7.71 -9.51 11.89
CA LEU A 38 -7.86 -8.05 12.07
C LEU A 38 -9.23 -7.58 11.60
N GLY A 39 -9.68 -8.07 10.44
CA GLY A 39 -11.02 -7.77 9.94
C GLY A 39 -12.14 -8.20 10.89
N ARG A 40 -12.01 -9.33 11.58
CA ARG A 40 -12.97 -9.78 12.61
C ARG A 40 -12.90 -8.88 13.85
N LEU A 41 -11.70 -8.64 14.37
CA LEU A 41 -11.48 -7.83 15.58
C LEU A 41 -11.99 -6.39 15.40
N LEU A 42 -11.79 -5.80 14.23
CA LEU A 42 -12.28 -4.44 13.91
C LEU A 42 -13.80 -4.31 13.84
N ARG A 43 -14.54 -5.44 13.76
CA ARG A 43 -16.01 -5.44 13.81
C ARG A 43 -16.58 -5.59 15.22
N GLU A 44 -15.73 -5.91 16.21
CA GLU A 44 -16.16 -6.06 17.60
C GLU A 44 -16.35 -4.69 18.25
N SER A 45 -17.58 -4.38 18.69
CA SER A 45 -17.93 -3.07 19.25
C SER A 45 -17.13 -2.70 20.51
N GLU A 46 -16.77 -3.70 21.32
CA GLU A 46 -15.94 -3.54 22.54
C GLU A 46 -14.55 -4.15 22.38
N GLY A 47 -14.07 -4.28 21.14
CA GLY A 47 -12.77 -4.86 20.82
C GLY A 47 -11.58 -4.01 21.28
N VAL A 48 -10.45 -4.70 21.46
CA VAL A 48 -9.16 -4.06 21.78
C VAL A 48 -8.49 -3.41 20.56
N VAL A 49 -8.92 -3.78 19.34
CA VAL A 49 -8.48 -3.19 18.08
C VAL A 49 -9.55 -2.23 17.58
N ARG A 50 -9.15 -1.01 17.22
CA ARG A 50 -10.06 0.02 16.71
C ARG A 50 -9.48 0.65 15.44
N PRO A 51 -10.33 1.05 14.47
CA PRO A 51 -9.87 1.87 13.37
C PRO A 51 -9.44 3.25 13.88
N TYR A 52 -8.81 4.05 13.02
CA TYR A 52 -8.58 5.44 13.32
C TYR A 52 -9.90 6.17 13.62
N SER A 53 -9.92 6.97 14.69
CA SER A 53 -10.99 7.94 14.90
C SER A 53 -10.92 9.04 13.84
N ARG A 54 -11.99 9.78 13.63
CA ARG A 54 -12.00 10.95 12.73
C ARG A 54 -10.90 11.97 13.06
N SER A 55 -10.63 12.20 14.36
CA SER A 55 -9.51 13.05 14.80
C SER A 55 -8.15 12.41 14.52
N GLY A 56 -8.03 11.09 14.65
CA GLY A 56 -6.86 10.32 14.22
C GLY A 56 -6.59 10.45 12.73
N LEU A 57 -7.61 10.25 11.89
CA LEU A 57 -7.54 10.43 10.45
C LEU A 57 -7.19 11.87 10.07
N ARG A 58 -7.67 12.88 10.82
CA ARG A 58 -7.30 14.28 10.57
C ARG A 58 -5.81 14.53 10.80
N ARG A 59 -5.26 14.04 11.92
CA ARG A 59 -3.81 14.11 12.18
C ARG A 59 -3.00 13.36 11.12
N LEU A 60 -3.50 12.20 10.70
CA LEU A 60 -2.89 11.39 9.66
C LEU A 60 -2.88 12.13 8.31
N TRP A 61 -4.00 12.74 7.94
CA TRP A 61 -4.13 13.58 6.75
C TRP A 61 -3.15 14.76 6.78
N GLU A 62 -3.10 15.51 7.88
CA GLU A 62 -2.19 16.65 8.05
C GLU A 62 -0.70 16.25 7.97
N SER A 63 -0.35 15.07 8.50
CA SER A 63 1.02 14.55 8.43
C SER A 63 1.41 13.98 7.06
N ARG A 64 0.47 13.37 6.33
CA ARG A 64 0.72 12.67 5.06
C ARG A 64 0.56 13.56 3.82
N LEU A 65 -0.30 14.57 3.87
CA LEU A 65 -0.84 15.25 2.69
C LEU A 65 -0.75 16.77 2.75
N LYS A 66 0.18 17.32 3.57
CA LYS A 66 0.41 18.77 3.65
C LYS A 66 0.61 19.45 2.28
N ASP A 67 1.03 18.67 1.27
CA ASP A 67 1.33 19.12 -0.09
C ASP A 67 0.51 18.42 -1.20
N THR A 68 -0.53 17.64 -0.86
CA THR A 68 -1.34 16.91 -1.85
C THR A 68 -2.79 17.40 -1.81
N GLU A 69 -3.35 17.74 -2.98
CA GLU A 69 -4.74 18.20 -3.14
C GLU A 69 -5.78 17.08 -2.97
N VAL A 70 -5.78 16.37 -1.84
CA VAL A 70 -6.84 15.42 -1.47
C VAL A 70 -7.62 16.02 -0.31
N SER A 71 -8.92 16.27 -0.49
CA SER A 71 -9.76 16.78 0.61
C SER A 71 -9.78 15.79 1.78
N PHE A 72 -10.03 16.30 2.99
CA PHE A 72 -10.12 15.45 4.17
C PHE A 72 -11.23 14.40 4.02
N GLU A 73 -12.35 14.74 3.38
CA GLU A 73 -13.48 13.83 3.14
C GLU A 73 -13.11 12.71 2.16
N ALA A 74 -12.35 13.03 1.12
CA ALA A 74 -11.84 12.02 0.19
C ALA A 74 -10.85 11.10 0.91
N PHE A 75 -9.94 11.66 1.71
CA PHE A 75 -9.00 10.88 2.50
C PHE A 75 -9.70 9.97 3.53
N GLU A 76 -10.68 10.49 4.26
CA GLU A 76 -11.47 9.72 5.22
C GLU A 76 -12.16 8.52 4.56
N ARG A 77 -12.67 8.67 3.34
CA ARG A 77 -13.22 7.56 2.55
C ARG A 77 -12.17 6.55 2.10
N LEU A 78 -10.98 6.99 1.71
CA LEU A 78 -9.87 6.11 1.29
C LEU A 78 -9.29 5.30 2.45
N GLU A 79 -9.25 5.89 3.63
CA GLU A 79 -8.77 5.23 4.85
C GLU A 79 -9.86 4.39 5.53
N ALA A 80 -11.12 4.55 5.11
CA ALA A 80 -12.23 3.79 5.66
C ALA A 80 -12.06 2.28 5.39
N GLY A 81 -12.07 1.50 6.46
CA GLY A 81 -12.00 0.05 6.38
C GLY A 81 -10.59 -0.53 6.18
N ARG A 82 -9.54 0.30 6.27
CA ARG A 82 -8.17 -0.19 6.42
C ARG A 82 -8.02 -1.03 7.68
N ARG A 83 -7.19 -2.06 7.58
CA ARG A 83 -7.02 -3.07 8.63
C ARG A 83 -5.61 -3.14 9.17
N LEU A 84 -4.64 -2.67 8.38
CA LEU A 84 -3.23 -2.77 8.72
C LEU A 84 -2.75 -1.62 9.59
N GLU A 85 -3.62 -0.65 9.87
CA GLU A 85 -3.35 0.48 10.74
C GLU A 85 -4.57 0.84 11.60
N GLY A 86 -4.30 1.40 12.78
CA GLY A 86 -5.32 1.80 13.74
C GLY A 86 -4.79 1.80 15.16
N TYR A 87 -5.65 1.51 16.13
CA TYR A 87 -5.28 1.46 17.55
C TYR A 87 -5.45 0.06 18.13
N PHE A 88 -4.48 -0.39 18.91
CA PHE A 88 -4.56 -1.55 19.79
C PHE A 88 -4.41 -1.07 21.25
N LYS A 89 -5.45 -1.25 22.07
CA LYS A 89 -5.49 -0.76 23.47
C LYS A 89 -5.04 0.70 23.63
N GLY A 90 -5.46 1.57 22.70
CA GLY A 90 -5.12 2.99 22.70
C GLY A 90 -3.73 3.34 22.13
N ARG A 91 -2.97 2.35 21.65
CA ARG A 91 -1.67 2.55 20.99
C ARG A 91 -1.80 2.38 19.47
N GLU A 92 -1.21 3.29 18.69
CA GLU A 92 -1.16 3.12 17.24
C GLU A 92 -0.41 1.85 16.84
N TYR A 93 -0.88 1.16 15.82
CA TYR A 93 -0.18 0.03 15.23
C TYR A 93 -0.11 0.17 13.72
N PHE A 94 0.93 -0.42 13.15
CA PHE A 94 1.07 -0.68 11.74
C PHE A 94 1.57 -2.12 11.53
N ILE A 95 0.89 -2.87 10.65
CA ILE A 95 1.23 -4.27 10.35
C ILE A 95 1.61 -4.40 8.88
N ARG A 96 2.85 -4.81 8.60
CA ARG A 96 3.30 -5.16 7.25
C ARG A 96 3.09 -6.63 6.97
N LEU A 97 2.35 -6.93 5.91
CA LEU A 97 2.19 -8.29 5.40
C LEU A 97 3.20 -8.54 4.27
N ILE A 98 4.15 -9.44 4.47
CA ILE A 98 5.22 -9.71 3.50
C ILE A 98 4.94 -11.02 2.79
N ASN A 99 4.75 -10.91 1.47
CA ASN A 99 4.82 -12.05 0.56
C ASN A 99 6.18 -12.00 -0.14
N PRO A 100 7.14 -12.88 0.20
CA PRO A 100 8.45 -12.86 -0.42
C PRO A 100 8.35 -13.00 -1.95
N PRO A 101 9.10 -12.20 -2.73
CA PRO A 101 9.16 -12.38 -4.17
C PRO A 101 9.72 -13.77 -4.49
N ALA A 102 9.27 -14.34 -5.60
CA ALA A 102 9.79 -15.61 -6.09
C ALA A 102 11.13 -15.40 -6.83
N GLU A 103 11.34 -14.21 -7.37
CA GLU A 103 12.52 -13.81 -8.11
C GLU A 103 13.74 -13.67 -7.19
N ALA A 104 14.88 -14.18 -7.66
CA ALA A 104 16.14 -14.03 -6.95
C ALA A 104 16.68 -12.60 -7.06
N TYR A 105 17.47 -12.19 -6.07
CA TYR A 105 18.17 -10.91 -6.15
C TYR A 105 19.05 -10.84 -7.41
N GLY A 106 18.90 -9.77 -8.19
CA GLY A 106 19.62 -9.56 -9.44
C GLY A 106 19.00 -10.21 -10.68
N GLU A 107 17.93 -11.00 -10.55
CA GLU A 107 17.22 -11.59 -11.71
C GLU A 107 16.50 -10.53 -12.56
N CYS A 108 16.02 -9.46 -11.91
CA CYS A 108 15.35 -8.34 -12.55
C CYS A 108 16.24 -7.07 -12.50
N ARG A 109 16.24 -6.33 -13.60
CA ARG A 109 16.81 -4.98 -13.72
C ARG A 109 15.68 -3.98 -13.87
N PHE A 110 15.88 -2.80 -13.28
CA PHE A 110 14.88 -1.75 -13.23
C PHE A 110 15.46 -0.48 -13.83
N ARG A 111 14.73 0.15 -14.75
CA ARG A 111 15.15 1.40 -15.39
C ARG A 111 14.03 2.43 -15.34
N ARG A 112 14.34 3.63 -14.84
CA ARG A 112 13.41 4.76 -14.89
C ARG A 112 13.19 5.16 -16.35
N VAL A 113 11.92 5.28 -16.74
CA VAL A 113 11.51 5.71 -18.09
C VAL A 113 10.98 7.14 -18.05
N GLY A 114 10.18 7.46 -17.04
CA GLY A 114 9.55 8.77 -16.92
C GLY A 114 8.58 8.81 -15.75
N TRP A 115 7.52 9.60 -15.90
CA TRP A 115 6.41 9.69 -14.96
C TRP A 115 5.12 9.70 -15.76
N VAL A 116 4.11 8.98 -15.27
CA VAL A 116 2.81 8.86 -15.95
C VAL A 116 1.65 9.03 -14.98
N GLU A 117 0.54 9.54 -15.49
CA GLU A 117 -0.78 9.47 -14.88
C GLU A 117 -1.64 8.59 -15.79
N ALA A 118 -2.29 7.59 -15.24
CA ALA A 118 -3.09 6.63 -15.99
C ALA A 118 -4.40 6.29 -15.26
N GLU A 119 -5.43 6.05 -16.05
CA GLU A 119 -6.67 5.42 -15.61
C GLU A 119 -6.58 3.93 -15.88
N ALA A 120 -7.00 3.09 -14.92
CA ALA A 120 -6.94 1.64 -15.05
C ALA A 120 -8.02 0.96 -14.20
N VAL A 121 -8.20 -0.35 -14.39
CA VAL A 121 -9.00 -1.20 -13.50
C VAL A 121 -8.07 -2.16 -12.77
N VAL A 122 -8.23 -2.29 -11.45
CA VAL A 122 -7.49 -3.24 -10.63
C VAL A 122 -7.89 -4.66 -11.03
N ASP A 123 -6.91 -5.45 -11.44
CA ASP A 123 -7.11 -6.78 -11.99
C ASP A 123 -6.93 -7.90 -10.95
N ARG A 124 -7.38 -9.09 -11.33
CA ARG A 124 -7.30 -10.33 -10.55
C ARG A 124 -5.88 -10.67 -10.15
N GLY A 125 -5.73 -11.14 -8.91
CA GLY A 125 -4.42 -11.52 -8.36
C GLY A 125 -3.54 -10.33 -7.95
N SER A 126 -4.13 -9.15 -7.80
CA SER A 126 -3.54 -8.04 -7.06
C SER A 126 -3.36 -8.40 -5.59
N GLN A 127 -2.39 -7.78 -4.93
CA GLN A 127 -2.04 -7.98 -3.52
C GLN A 127 -2.00 -6.62 -2.80
N PRO A 128 -3.16 -5.92 -2.67
CA PRO A 128 -3.20 -4.54 -2.17
C PRO A 128 -2.85 -4.43 -0.69
N SER A 129 -3.03 -5.49 0.10
CA SER A 129 -2.72 -5.52 1.54
C SER A 129 -1.28 -5.94 1.84
N PHE A 130 -0.48 -6.30 0.83
CA PHE A 130 0.89 -6.76 1.04
C PHE A 130 1.91 -5.62 0.89
N THR A 131 3.12 -5.84 1.41
CA THR A 131 4.32 -5.05 1.13
C THR A 131 5.37 -6.01 0.52
N PRO A 132 5.81 -5.78 -0.72
CA PRO A 132 5.35 -4.72 -1.63
C PRO A 132 3.86 -4.81 -1.97
N CYS A 133 3.22 -3.66 -2.07
CA CYS A 133 1.85 -3.51 -2.52
C CYS A 133 1.83 -3.61 -4.05
N LEU A 134 1.04 -4.53 -4.57
CA LEU A 134 0.96 -4.81 -6.01
C LEU A 134 -0.48 -4.71 -6.50
N TYR A 135 -0.73 -3.76 -7.39
CA TYR A 135 -1.99 -3.65 -8.13
C TYR A 135 -1.72 -4.07 -9.56
N LYS A 136 -2.21 -5.24 -9.98
CA LYS A 136 -2.24 -5.58 -11.40
C LYS A 136 -3.28 -4.70 -12.08
N LEU A 137 -2.99 -4.24 -13.30
CA LEU A 137 -3.79 -3.27 -14.01
C LEU A 137 -4.25 -3.83 -15.35
N ARG A 138 -5.53 -3.61 -15.67
CA ARG A 138 -6.11 -3.86 -17.00
C ARG A 138 -6.85 -2.62 -17.50
N ASN A 139 -7.13 -2.58 -18.80
CA ASN A 139 -7.80 -1.45 -19.48
C ASN A 139 -7.10 -0.11 -19.21
N VAL A 140 -5.77 -0.10 -19.31
CA VAL A 140 -4.96 1.05 -18.94
C VAL A 140 -4.98 2.11 -20.02
N LYS A 141 -5.32 3.34 -19.63
CA LYS A 141 -5.29 4.53 -20.47
C LYS A 141 -4.36 5.57 -19.84
N VAL A 142 -3.23 5.84 -20.49
CA VAL A 142 -2.31 6.91 -20.08
C VAL A 142 -2.95 8.26 -20.37
N LEU A 143 -3.08 9.11 -19.35
CA LEU A 143 -3.67 10.44 -19.40
C LEU A 143 -2.60 11.54 -19.51
N LYS A 144 -1.46 11.35 -18.85
CA LYS A 144 -0.29 12.25 -18.91
C LYS A 144 1.00 11.46 -18.93
N GLY A 145 2.01 12.02 -19.60
CA GLY A 145 3.29 11.36 -19.84
C GLY A 145 3.20 10.35 -20.97
N GLU A 146 4.33 9.71 -21.25
CA GLU A 146 4.45 8.72 -22.33
C GLU A 146 4.91 7.39 -21.74
N SER A 147 4.34 6.30 -22.27
CA SER A 147 4.75 4.94 -21.95
C SER A 147 4.89 4.15 -23.26
N PRO A 148 6.02 3.47 -23.49
CA PRO A 148 6.20 2.66 -24.71
C PRO A 148 5.14 1.59 -24.87
N GLU A 149 4.70 0.99 -23.76
CA GLU A 149 3.59 0.04 -23.69
C GLU A 149 2.73 0.37 -22.46
N PRO A 150 1.44 -0.01 -22.42
CA PRO A 150 0.61 0.21 -21.25
C PRO A 150 1.22 -0.47 -20.00
N PRO A 151 1.41 0.26 -18.89
CA PRO A 151 1.95 -0.35 -17.68
C PRO A 151 0.97 -1.38 -17.11
N VAL A 152 1.47 -2.54 -16.74
CA VAL A 152 0.65 -3.70 -16.35
C VAL A 152 0.41 -3.80 -14.84
N GLU A 153 1.14 -3.01 -14.05
CA GLU A 153 1.00 -2.99 -12.60
C GLU A 153 1.37 -1.64 -11.99
N ALA A 154 0.79 -1.34 -10.83
CA ALA A 154 1.29 -0.34 -9.90
C ALA A 154 1.92 -1.03 -8.68
N TYR A 155 3.05 -0.49 -8.21
CA TYR A 155 3.93 -1.13 -7.23
C TYR A 155 4.37 -0.14 -6.16
N SER A 156 4.33 -0.52 -4.88
CA SER A 156 4.90 0.30 -3.80
C SER A 156 5.49 -0.51 -2.66
N LEU A 157 6.54 0.03 -2.04
CA LEU A 157 7.07 -0.44 -0.76
C LEU A 157 6.52 0.37 0.44
N ARG A 158 5.73 1.41 0.19
CA ARG A 158 5.20 2.30 1.23
C ARG A 158 3.81 1.83 1.64
N GLY A 159 3.65 1.52 2.93
CA GLY A 159 2.39 1.09 3.54
C GLY A 159 1.21 2.01 3.30
N ARG A 160 1.44 3.32 3.09
CA ARG A 160 0.36 4.30 2.83
C ARG A 160 -0.47 3.99 1.58
N PHE A 161 0.07 3.24 0.61
CA PHE A 161 -0.64 2.84 -0.60
C PHE A 161 -1.26 1.44 -0.50
N CYS A 162 -1.06 0.73 0.61
CA CYS A 162 -1.77 -0.52 0.86
C CYS A 162 -3.27 -0.23 1.03
N GLU A 163 -4.10 -1.20 0.66
CA GLU A 163 -5.56 -1.16 0.81
C GLU A 163 -6.26 0.03 0.09
N ALA A 164 -5.57 0.73 -0.82
CA ALA A 164 -6.08 1.93 -1.47
C ALA A 164 -7.16 1.65 -2.52
N ALA A 165 -7.18 0.45 -3.10
CA ALA A 165 -8.19 0.01 -4.05
C ALA A 165 -8.37 -1.51 -4.00
N ARG A 166 -9.49 -2.01 -4.50
CA ARG A 166 -9.88 -3.43 -4.54
C ARG A 166 -9.97 -3.94 -5.97
N GLU A 167 -9.90 -5.26 -6.11
CA GLU A 167 -10.12 -5.92 -7.40
C GLU A 167 -11.45 -5.46 -8.02
N GLY A 168 -11.40 -5.10 -9.30
CA GLY A 168 -12.56 -4.62 -10.06
C GLY A 168 -12.79 -3.11 -9.96
N GLU A 169 -12.18 -2.41 -9.01
CA GLU A 169 -12.31 -0.96 -8.90
C GLU A 169 -11.51 -0.26 -10.01
N LYS A 170 -12.09 0.81 -10.52
CA LYS A 170 -11.42 1.73 -11.43
C LYS A 170 -10.56 2.69 -10.60
N VAL A 171 -9.34 2.96 -11.04
CA VAL A 171 -8.39 3.81 -10.32
C VAL A 171 -7.74 4.84 -11.23
N LEU A 172 -7.48 6.01 -10.67
CA LEU A 172 -6.51 6.97 -11.17
C LEU A 172 -5.20 6.73 -10.44
N VAL A 173 -4.16 6.37 -11.19
CA VAL A 173 -2.82 6.11 -10.64
C VAL A 173 -1.82 7.05 -11.28
N SER A 174 -0.94 7.65 -10.50
CA SER A 174 0.18 8.41 -11.04
C SER A 174 1.46 8.20 -10.26
N GLY A 175 2.56 8.06 -10.98
CA GLY A 175 3.85 7.72 -10.38
C GLY A 175 4.97 7.53 -11.40
N LYS A 176 6.13 7.09 -10.90
CA LYS A 176 7.32 6.85 -11.73
C LYS A 176 7.09 5.66 -12.64
N LEU A 177 7.16 5.87 -13.96
CA LEU A 177 7.16 4.80 -14.93
C LEU A 177 8.53 4.09 -14.91
N GLU A 178 8.51 2.79 -14.71
CA GLU A 178 9.69 1.95 -14.62
C GLU A 178 9.57 0.76 -15.57
N GLU A 179 10.62 0.55 -16.36
CA GLU A 179 10.81 -0.67 -17.13
C GLU A 179 11.40 -1.74 -16.21
N VAL A 180 10.75 -2.90 -16.18
CA VAL A 180 11.22 -4.11 -15.50
C VAL A 180 11.67 -5.09 -16.57
N ALA A 181 12.93 -5.52 -16.49
CA ALA A 181 13.51 -6.46 -17.43
C ALA A 181 14.16 -7.64 -16.69
N SER A 182 13.73 -8.84 -17.03
CA SER A 182 14.39 -10.10 -16.68
C SER A 182 14.74 -10.88 -17.95
N VAL A 183 15.40 -12.04 -17.82
CA VAL A 183 15.67 -12.93 -18.96
C VAL A 183 14.37 -13.42 -19.63
N LYS A 184 13.28 -13.51 -18.86
CA LYS A 184 12.01 -14.11 -19.32
C LYS A 184 11.01 -13.07 -19.84
N ARG A 185 11.06 -11.85 -19.30
CA ARG A 185 10.01 -10.86 -19.55
C ARG A 185 10.55 -9.44 -19.45
N LYS A 186 10.01 -8.59 -20.31
CA LYS A 186 10.13 -7.13 -20.24
C LYS A 186 8.73 -6.54 -20.13
N TYR A 187 8.53 -5.59 -19.23
CA TYR A 187 7.25 -4.90 -19.06
C TYR A 187 7.42 -3.55 -18.35
N PHE A 188 6.35 -2.76 -18.29
CA PHE A 188 6.33 -1.46 -17.62
C PHE A 188 5.41 -1.48 -16.40
N ARG A 189 5.81 -0.77 -15.35
CA ARG A 189 5.03 -0.58 -14.12
C ARG A 189 5.06 0.86 -13.64
N ILE A 190 4.08 1.22 -12.81
CA ILE A 190 4.02 2.51 -12.13
C ILE A 190 4.48 2.32 -10.68
N VAL A 191 5.62 2.89 -10.31
CA VAL A 191 6.14 2.82 -8.94
C VAL A 191 5.66 4.03 -8.14
N LEU A 192 5.07 3.77 -6.98
CA LEU A 192 4.52 4.77 -6.06
C LEU A 192 5.37 4.91 -4.80
N GLY A 193 5.51 6.15 -4.31
CA GLY A 193 6.15 6.47 -3.04
C GLY A 193 7.56 7.02 -3.15
N GLY A 194 7.98 7.37 -4.37
CA GLY A 194 9.20 8.13 -4.63
C GLY A 194 8.97 9.64 -4.69
N ASP A 195 7.74 10.07 -4.97
CA ASP A 195 7.33 11.48 -5.03
C ASP A 195 6.07 11.73 -4.18
N ARG A 196 5.89 12.97 -3.71
CA ARG A 196 4.70 13.38 -2.94
C ARG A 196 3.43 13.41 -3.79
N ASN A 197 3.57 13.59 -5.09
CA ASN A 197 2.47 13.57 -6.07
C ASN A 197 2.08 12.16 -6.49
N ASP A 198 2.80 11.12 -6.05
CA ASP A 198 2.45 9.74 -6.35
C ASP A 198 1.13 9.38 -5.65
N ARG A 199 0.18 8.83 -6.41
CA ARG A 199 -1.18 8.53 -5.93
C ARG A 199 -1.76 7.30 -6.61
N ILE A 200 -2.65 6.64 -5.90
CA ILE A 200 -3.61 5.68 -6.44
C ILE A 200 -4.93 5.93 -5.73
N ILE A 201 -5.97 6.26 -6.49
CA ILE A 201 -7.26 6.72 -5.96
C ILE A 201 -8.36 6.01 -6.75
N PRO A 202 -9.30 5.28 -6.11
CA PRO A 202 -10.49 4.77 -6.75
C PRO A 202 -11.32 5.90 -7.38
N VAL A 203 -11.74 5.69 -8.63
CA VAL A 203 -12.68 6.57 -9.33
C VAL A 203 -14.08 6.12 -8.92
N LEU A 204 -14.81 7.01 -8.24
CA LEU A 204 -16.22 6.81 -7.87
C LEU A 204 -17.14 6.95 -9.09
#